data_AF-A0A3N5EKA7-F1
#
_entry.id   AF-A0A3N5EKA7-F1
#
_cell.length_a   1.000
_cell.length_b   1.000
_cell.length_c   1.000
_cell.angle_alpha   90.00
_cell.angle_beta   90.00
_cell.angle_gamma   90.00
#
_symmetry.space_group_name_H-M   'P 1'
#
loop_
_entity.id
_entity.type
_entity.pdbx_description
1 polymer ?
#
loop_
_entity_poly.entity_id
_entity_poly.type
_entity_poly.pdbx_seq_one_letter_code
_entity_poly.pdbx_strand_id
1 'polypeptide(L)'
;MTTTGINPSSSSETITCEEKKDIDLSRPEYYINRELSLLAFHRRVLAQAKDQTMPLLERLRFLCIASTNLDEFFEVRVAIFKQQAAFGSVQAGPDNLSPQKVLDQIAPSAHEFVDEQYRLLNEHILPVLEQEGIYFLKRDRWNAKQSQ
;
A
#
# COMPACT_ATOMS: atom_id res chain seq x y z
N MET A 1 27.78 -76.05 -16.61
CA MET A 1 26.59 -75.57 -15.88
C MET A 1 27.04 -74.36 -15.07
N THR A 2 26.87 -73.17 -15.62
CA THR A 2 27.30 -71.89 -15.02
C THR A 2 26.07 -71.00 -14.93
N THR A 3 25.74 -70.65 -13.70
CA THR A 3 24.52 -69.94 -13.28
C THR A 3 24.56 -68.48 -13.72
N THR A 4 23.52 -68.05 -14.43
CA THR A 4 23.21 -66.65 -14.76
C THR A 4 22.91 -65.86 -13.49
N GLY A 5 23.80 -64.95 -13.11
CA GLY A 5 23.57 -63.96 -12.07
C GLY A 5 22.79 -62.77 -12.62
N ILE A 6 21.57 -62.59 -12.10
CA ILE A 6 20.73 -61.40 -12.30
C ILE A 6 21.39 -60.23 -11.56
N ASN A 7 21.63 -59.11 -12.25
CA ASN A 7 22.07 -57.86 -11.66
C ASN A 7 20.87 -56.91 -11.52
N PRO A 8 20.42 -56.58 -10.29
CA PRO A 8 19.55 -55.43 -10.06
C PRO A 8 20.36 -54.37 -9.33
N SER A 9 20.92 -53.42 -10.06
CA SER A 9 21.44 -52.20 -9.46
C SER A 9 20.86 -51.01 -10.22
N SER A 10 19.64 -50.69 -9.79
CA SER A 10 19.01 -49.37 -9.83
C SER A 10 20.07 -48.28 -9.92
N SER A 11 20.15 -47.64 -11.07
CA SER A 11 20.80 -46.36 -11.28
C SER A 11 20.15 -45.34 -10.35
N SER A 12 20.73 -45.16 -9.16
CA SER A 12 20.49 -44.00 -8.32
C SER A 12 20.98 -42.78 -9.11
N GLU A 13 20.06 -42.11 -9.78
CA GLU A 13 20.27 -40.76 -10.28
C GLU A 13 20.68 -39.91 -9.09
N THR A 14 21.96 -39.56 -9.06
CA THR A 14 22.49 -38.53 -8.18
C THR A 14 21.72 -37.25 -8.50
N ILE A 15 20.78 -36.89 -7.63
CA ILE A 15 20.22 -35.55 -7.60
C ILE A 15 21.41 -34.62 -7.37
N THR A 16 21.87 -33.96 -8.43
CA THR A 16 22.85 -32.89 -8.34
C THR A 16 22.17 -31.76 -7.58
N CYS A 17 22.54 -31.60 -6.30
CA CYS A 17 22.21 -30.40 -5.54
C CYS A 17 22.74 -29.21 -6.33
N GLU A 18 21.83 -28.40 -6.90
CA GLU A 18 22.19 -27.15 -7.55
C GLU A 18 23.08 -26.33 -6.61
N GLU A 19 24.21 -25.83 -7.14
CA GLU A 19 25.14 -24.97 -6.39
C GLU A 19 24.36 -23.80 -5.80
N LYS A 20 24.34 -23.74 -4.47
CA LYS A 20 23.66 -22.69 -3.70
C LYS A 20 24.39 -21.38 -3.97
N LYS A 21 23.92 -20.62 -4.96
CA LYS A 21 24.42 -19.28 -5.27
C LYS A 21 24.26 -18.43 -4.00
N ASP A 22 25.38 -18.00 -3.42
CA ASP A 22 25.35 -17.19 -2.20
C ASP A 22 24.72 -15.84 -2.53
N ILE A 23 23.58 -15.54 -1.91
CA ILE A 23 22.83 -14.30 -2.16
C ILE A 23 23.42 -13.23 -1.25
N ASP A 24 24.06 -12.23 -1.85
CA ASP A 24 24.53 -11.06 -1.10
C ASP A 24 23.34 -10.19 -0.67
N LEU A 25 22.94 -10.33 0.60
CA LEU A 25 21.84 -9.59 1.22
C LEU A 25 22.16 -8.11 1.47
N SER A 26 23.38 -7.62 1.19
CA SER A 26 23.69 -6.19 1.33
C SER A 26 23.19 -5.33 0.16
N ARG A 27 22.73 -5.98 -0.91
CA ARG A 27 22.31 -5.34 -2.16
C ARG A 27 20.97 -4.59 -2.00
N PRO A 28 20.95 -3.25 -2.16
CA PRO A 28 19.75 -2.44 -1.94
C PRO A 28 18.56 -2.78 -2.84
N GLU A 29 18.82 -3.28 -4.05
CA GLU A 29 17.79 -3.67 -5.03
C GLU A 29 16.87 -4.80 -4.58
N TYR A 30 17.24 -5.53 -3.53
CA TYR A 30 16.39 -6.56 -2.93
C TYR A 30 15.38 -6.01 -1.91
N TYR A 31 15.50 -4.72 -1.57
CA TYR A 31 14.66 -4.08 -0.57
C TYR A 31 13.74 -3.04 -1.18
N ILE A 32 12.51 -3.03 -0.69
CA ILE A 32 11.53 -1.98 -0.96
C ILE A 32 11.53 -1.00 0.20
N ASN A 33 11.37 0.29 -0.11
CA ASN A 33 11.26 1.31 0.93
C ASN A 33 10.02 1.04 1.79
N ARG A 34 10.20 1.08 3.11
CA ARG A 34 9.13 0.82 4.09
C ARG A 34 7.97 1.80 3.95
N GLU A 35 8.25 3.08 3.78
CA GLU A 35 7.21 4.12 3.75
C GLU A 35 6.43 4.10 2.45
N LEU A 36 7.11 3.84 1.32
CA LEU A 36 6.43 3.61 0.04
C LEU A 36 5.55 2.35 0.09
N SER A 37 6.02 1.30 0.77
CA SER A 37 5.25 0.07 0.98
C SER A 37 4.01 0.33 1.85
N LEU A 38 4.13 1.18 2.87
CA LEU A 38 3.01 1.57 3.72
C LEU A 38 1.95 2.37 2.93
N LEU A 39 2.38 3.29 2.06
CA LEU A 39 1.47 4.01 1.18
C LEU A 39 0.79 3.08 0.15
N ALA A 40 1.50 2.06 -0.35
CA ALA A 40 0.90 1.01 -1.18
C ALA A 40 -0.13 0.16 -0.41
N PHE A 41 0.12 -0.09 0.88
CA PHE A 41 -0.86 -0.72 1.75
C PHE A 41 -2.11 0.16 1.94
N HIS A 42 -1.95 1.46 2.19
CA HIS A 42 -3.09 2.39 2.28
C HIS A 42 -3.93 2.39 1.00
N ARG A 43 -3.30 2.33 -0.19
CA ARG A 43 -4.02 2.16 -1.46
C ARG A 43 -4.88 0.88 -1.50
N ARG A 44 -4.45 -0.22 -0.89
CA ARG A 44 -5.26 -1.44 -0.79
C ARG A 44 -6.45 -1.29 0.15
N VAL A 45 -6.30 -0.51 1.23
CA VAL A 45 -7.43 -0.14 2.10
C VAL A 45 -8.44 0.71 1.32
N LEU A 46 -7.98 1.71 0.58
CA LEU A 46 -8.84 2.50 -0.30
C LEU A 46 -9.53 1.66 -1.39
N ALA A 47 -8.84 0.63 -1.91
CA ALA A 47 -9.43 -0.28 -2.88
C ALA A 47 -10.64 -1.05 -2.32
N GLN A 48 -10.73 -1.27 -1.01
CA GLN A 48 -11.93 -1.83 -0.40
C GLN A 48 -13.14 -0.91 -0.62
N ALA A 49 -13.00 0.41 -0.47
CA ALA A 49 -14.10 1.35 -0.73
C ALA A 49 -14.64 1.32 -2.18
N LYS A 50 -13.85 0.78 -3.12
CA LYS A 50 -14.25 0.60 -4.54
C LYS A 50 -15.06 -0.68 -4.79
N ASP A 51 -15.00 -1.65 -3.88
CA ASP A 51 -15.66 -2.93 -4.06
C ASP A 51 -17.19 -2.77 -3.91
N GLN A 52 -17.90 -2.94 -5.01
CA GLN A 52 -19.36 -2.80 -5.06
C GLN A 52 -20.09 -4.01 -4.45
N THR A 53 -19.38 -5.11 -4.17
CA THR A 53 -19.97 -6.27 -3.47
C THR A 53 -20.16 -5.99 -1.98
N MET A 54 -19.48 -4.97 -1.44
CA MET A 54 -19.64 -4.55 -0.06
C MET A 54 -20.80 -3.57 0.13
N PRO A 55 -21.45 -3.60 1.32
CA PRO A 55 -22.47 -2.62 1.68
C PRO A 55 -21.96 -1.17 1.55
N LEU A 56 -22.84 -0.27 1.12
CA LEU A 56 -22.49 1.13 0.85
C LEU A 56 -21.83 1.84 2.04
N LEU A 57 -22.36 1.64 3.24
CA LEU A 57 -21.80 2.26 4.45
C LEU A 57 -20.44 1.67 4.86
N GLU A 58 -20.19 0.39 4.56
CA GLU A 58 -18.88 -0.22 4.77
C GLU A 58 -17.85 0.34 3.78
N ARG A 59 -18.25 0.59 2.53
CA ARG A 59 -17.40 1.28 1.55
C ARG A 59 -17.05 2.70 2.01
N LEU A 60 -18.03 3.46 2.50
CA LEU A 60 -17.79 4.78 3.09
C LEU A 60 -16.85 4.69 4.31
N ARG A 61 -17.03 3.67 5.16
CA ARG A 61 -16.17 3.42 6.32
C ARG A 61 -14.71 3.17 5.91
N PHE A 62 -14.47 2.34 4.88
CA PHE A 62 -13.12 2.12 4.36
C PHE A 62 -12.48 3.39 3.80
N LEU A 63 -13.27 4.28 3.18
CA LEU A 63 -12.80 5.59 2.74
C LEU A 63 -12.36 6.44 3.93
N CYS A 64 -13.14 6.48 5.01
CA CYS A 64 -12.75 7.17 6.25
C CYS A 64 -11.48 6.59 6.88
N ILE A 65 -11.36 5.25 6.94
CA ILE A 65 -10.16 4.57 7.47
C ILE A 65 -8.93 4.93 6.63
N ALA A 66 -9.06 4.92 5.30
CA ALA A 66 -8.00 5.33 4.38
C ALA A 66 -7.55 6.78 4.63
N SER A 67 -8.48 7.71 4.91
CA SER A 67 -8.17 9.09 5.29
C SER A 67 -7.39 9.15 6.61
N THR A 68 -7.87 8.49 7.67
CA THR A 68 -7.19 8.48 8.97
C THR A 68 -5.77 7.91 8.89
N ASN A 69 -5.58 6.82 8.13
CA ASN A 69 -4.25 6.24 7.92
C ASN A 69 -3.30 7.21 7.20
N LEU A 70 -3.81 8.00 6.26
CA LEU A 70 -3.02 9.01 5.57
C LEU A 70 -2.63 10.15 6.51
N ASP A 71 -3.56 10.62 7.34
CA ASP A 71 -3.30 11.68 8.32
C ASP A 71 -2.21 11.25 9.30
N GLU A 72 -2.32 10.05 9.90
CA GLU A 72 -1.30 9.51 10.80
C GLU A 72 0.07 9.36 10.09
N PHE A 73 0.06 8.93 8.83
CA PHE A 73 1.28 8.82 8.04
C PHE A 73 1.99 10.17 7.89
N PHE A 74 1.26 11.25 7.64
CA PHE A 74 1.85 12.58 7.53
C PHE A 74 2.29 13.14 8.89
N GLU A 75 1.46 12.98 9.91
CA GLU A 75 1.72 13.49 11.26
C GLU A 75 2.94 12.82 11.89
N VAL A 76 3.12 11.51 11.68
CA VAL A 76 4.18 10.73 12.31
C VAL A 76 5.35 10.49 11.37
N ARG A 77 5.13 9.84 10.22
CA ARG A 77 6.22 9.35 9.36
C ARG A 77 6.85 10.47 8.56
N VAL A 78 6.04 11.24 7.84
CA VAL A 78 6.56 12.32 6.98
C VAL A 78 7.25 13.39 7.82
N ALA A 79 6.74 13.69 9.02
CA ALA A 79 7.39 14.60 9.96
C ALA A 79 8.84 14.18 10.30
N ILE A 80 9.06 12.90 10.60
CA ILE A 80 10.40 12.35 10.88
C ILE A 80 11.33 12.52 9.67
N PHE A 81 10.86 12.19 8.47
CA PHE A 81 11.65 12.31 7.24
C PHE A 81 11.99 13.77 6.93
N LYS A 82 11.05 14.70 7.12
CA LYS A 82 11.30 16.14 6.96
C LYS A 82 12.36 16.64 7.94
N GLN A 83 12.31 16.17 9.19
CA GLN A 83 13.32 16.49 10.19
C GLN A 83 14.71 15.96 9.78
N GLN A 84 14.80 14.70 9.36
CA GLN A 84 16.05 14.08 8.91
C GLN A 84 16.64 14.77 7.68
N ALA A 85 15.80 15.14 6.72
CA ALA A 85 16.21 15.90 5.54
C ALA A 85 16.73 17.30 5.91
N ALA A 86 16.07 17.99 6.85
CA ALA A 86 16.49 19.32 7.32
C ALA A 86 17.86 19.30 8.02
N PHE A 87 18.18 18.22 8.74
CA PHE A 87 19.50 18.03 9.37
C PHE A 87 20.57 17.47 8.42
N GLY A 88 20.25 17.27 7.13
CA GLY A 88 21.20 16.74 6.14
C GLY A 88 21.60 15.29 6.41
N SER A 89 20.73 14.49 7.06
CA SER A 89 21.04 13.10 7.33
C SER A 89 21.23 12.31 6.03
N VAL A 90 22.38 11.65 5.91
CA VAL A 90 22.70 10.73 4.81
C VAL A 90 22.30 9.29 5.16
N GLN A 91 21.73 9.06 6.34
CA GLN A 91 21.40 7.72 6.80
C GLN A 91 20.25 7.15 5.97
N ALA A 92 20.61 6.21 5.11
CA ALA A 92 19.69 5.48 4.25
C ALA A 92 19.34 4.13 4.86
N GLY A 93 18.13 3.65 4.59
CA GLY A 93 17.70 2.30 4.95
C GLY A 93 18.40 1.22 4.12
N PRO A 94 17.98 -0.05 4.25
CA PRO A 94 18.47 -1.15 3.41
C PRO A 94 18.29 -0.92 1.91
N ASP A 95 17.34 -0.06 1.54
CA ASP A 95 17.04 0.38 0.17
C ASP A 95 17.95 1.51 -0.34
N ASN A 96 18.87 2.00 0.49
CA ASN A 96 19.86 3.03 0.18
C ASN A 96 19.25 4.37 -0.35
N LEU A 97 18.00 4.66 -0.01
CA LEU A 97 17.35 5.94 -0.33
C LEU A 97 17.61 6.97 0.77
N SER A 98 17.98 8.19 0.38
CA SER A 98 18.10 9.31 1.30
C SER A 98 16.71 9.82 1.74
N PRO A 99 16.59 10.45 2.93
CA PRO A 99 15.32 10.99 3.40
C PRO A 99 14.63 11.93 2.39
N GLN A 100 15.41 12.79 1.73
CA GLN A 100 14.88 13.68 0.69
C GLN A 100 14.31 12.90 -0.51
N LYS A 101 15.02 11.88 -1.01
CA LYS A 101 14.53 11.05 -2.12
C LYS A 101 13.27 10.28 -1.77
N VAL A 102 13.11 9.89 -0.50
CA VAL A 102 11.88 9.24 -0.03
C VAL A 102 10.72 10.24 -0.03
N LEU A 103 10.94 11.47 0.47
CA LEU A 103 9.92 12.53 0.42
C LEU A 103 9.50 12.87 -1.02
N ASP A 104 10.47 12.97 -1.93
CA ASP A 104 10.23 13.26 -3.35
C ASP A 104 9.37 12.18 -4.03
N GLN A 105 9.44 10.92 -3.56
CA GLN A 105 8.60 9.82 -4.04
C GLN A 105 7.25 9.73 -3.32
N ILE A 106 7.19 10.09 -2.04
CA ILE A 106 5.95 10.11 -1.25
C ILE A 106 4.98 11.16 -1.80
N ALA A 107 5.47 12.36 -2.12
CA ALA A 107 4.62 13.50 -2.51
C ALA A 107 3.68 13.19 -3.70
N PRO A 108 4.16 12.77 -4.89
CA PRO A 108 3.27 12.45 -6.01
C PRO A 108 2.33 11.29 -5.69
N SER A 109 2.85 10.27 -5.02
CA SER A 109 2.11 9.07 -4.63
C SER A 109 0.95 9.38 -3.66
N ALA A 110 1.15 10.34 -2.75
CA ALA A 110 0.12 10.83 -1.84
C ALA A 110 -0.93 11.71 -2.54
N HIS A 111 -0.52 12.56 -3.49
CA HIS A 111 -1.46 13.35 -4.30
C HIS A 111 -2.39 12.44 -5.12
N GLU A 112 -1.84 11.44 -5.81
CA GLU A 112 -2.63 10.45 -6.53
C GLU A 112 -3.64 9.72 -5.62
N PHE A 113 -3.23 9.39 -4.39
CA PHE A 113 -4.09 8.75 -3.41
C PHE A 113 -5.25 9.66 -3.00
N VAL A 114 -4.99 10.94 -2.72
CA VAL A 114 -6.01 11.92 -2.35
C VAL A 114 -6.96 12.20 -3.51
N ASP A 115 -6.46 12.35 -4.72
CA ASP A 115 -7.28 12.55 -5.92
C ASP A 115 -8.23 11.37 -6.13
N GLU A 116 -7.73 10.14 -5.97
CA GLU A 116 -8.55 8.94 -6.07
C GLU A 116 -9.59 8.83 -4.95
N GLN A 117 -9.27 9.22 -3.71
CA GLN A 117 -10.23 9.29 -2.61
C GLN A 117 -11.37 10.25 -2.93
N TYR A 118 -11.07 11.46 -3.41
CA TYR A 118 -12.09 12.45 -3.76
C TYR A 118 -12.92 12.02 -4.95
N ARG A 119 -12.30 11.38 -5.97
CA ARG A 119 -13.03 10.82 -7.10
C ARG A 119 -14.03 9.77 -6.62
N LEU A 120 -13.56 8.82 -5.80
CA LEU A 120 -14.41 7.76 -5.23
C LEU A 120 -15.55 8.33 -4.40
N LEU A 121 -15.27 9.29 -3.53
CA LEU A 121 -16.29 9.94 -2.70
C LEU A 121 -17.35 10.63 -3.55
N ASN A 122 -16.93 11.53 -4.45
CA ASN A 122 -17.84 12.42 -5.18
C ASN A 122 -18.58 11.73 -6.34
N GLU A 123 -17.93 10.81 -7.05
CA GLU A 123 -18.48 10.21 -8.27
C GLU A 123 -19.18 8.87 -8.01
N HIS A 124 -18.87 8.18 -6.90
CA HIS A 124 -19.37 6.81 -6.68
C HIS A 124 -20.04 6.57 -5.33
N ILE A 125 -19.70 7.31 -4.27
CA ILE A 125 -20.26 7.08 -2.93
C ILE A 125 -21.41 8.06 -2.66
N LEU A 126 -21.18 9.36 -2.77
CA LEU A 126 -22.21 10.38 -2.52
C LEU A 126 -23.44 10.20 -3.42
N PRO A 127 -23.33 9.95 -4.74
CA PRO A 127 -24.51 9.79 -5.58
C PRO A 127 -25.38 8.58 -5.20
N VAL A 128 -24.77 7.48 -4.77
CA VAL A 128 -25.50 6.28 -4.35
C VAL A 128 -26.14 6.48 -2.98
N LEU A 129 -25.46 7.20 -2.07
CA LEU A 129 -26.07 7.60 -0.80
C LEU A 129 -27.31 8.47 -1.00
N GLU A 130 -27.26 9.41 -1.95
CA GLU A 130 -28.43 10.25 -2.28
C GLU A 130 -29.61 9.42 -2.80
N GLN A 131 -29.35 8.38 -3.61
CA GLN A 131 -30.38 7.44 -4.08
C GLN A 131 -31.04 6.67 -2.94
N GLU A 132 -30.28 6.34 -1.90
CA GLU A 132 -30.75 5.72 -0.66
C GLU A 132 -31.37 6.74 0.32
N GLY A 133 -31.52 8.01 -0.09
CA GLY A 133 -32.11 9.07 0.73
C GLY A 133 -31.17 9.67 1.78
N ILE A 134 -29.87 9.40 1.70
CA ILE A 134 -28.82 9.91 2.60
C ILE A 134 -28.10 11.07 1.92
N TYR A 135 -28.30 12.30 2.42
CA TYR A 135 -27.78 13.52 1.81
C TYR A 135 -26.72 14.20 2.67
N PHE A 136 -25.59 14.58 2.05
CA PHE A 136 -24.56 15.40 2.67
C PHE A 136 -24.67 16.85 2.19
N LEU A 137 -25.48 17.65 2.88
CA LEU A 137 -25.77 19.02 2.47
C LEU A 137 -24.66 19.99 2.91
N LYS A 138 -24.13 20.73 1.94
CA LYS A 138 -23.30 21.91 2.20
C LYS A 138 -24.14 23.02 2.83
N ARG A 139 -23.50 23.87 3.63
CA ARG A 139 -24.15 24.96 4.38
C ARG A 139 -24.96 25.92 3.50
N ASP A 140 -24.51 26.17 2.28
CA ASP A 140 -25.19 27.00 1.29
C ASP A 140 -26.52 26.42 0.78
N ARG A 141 -26.78 25.12 1.02
CA ARG A 141 -28.01 24.42 0.65
C ARG A 141 -28.97 24.19 1.82
N TRP A 142 -28.65 24.71 3.00
CA TRP A 142 -29.50 24.56 4.16
C TRP A 142 -30.77 25.41 4.02
N ASN A 143 -31.90 24.86 4.44
CA ASN A 143 -33.12 25.63 4.56
C ASN A 143 -33.12 26.49 5.84
N ALA A 144 -34.07 27.42 5.96
CA ALA A 144 -34.15 28.33 7.10
C ALA A 144 -34.24 27.64 8.48
N LYS A 145 -34.79 26.42 8.55
CA LYS A 145 -34.85 25.64 9.81
C LYS A 145 -33.53 24.96 10.16
N GLN A 146 -32.73 24.60 9.16
CA GLN A 146 -31.42 23.99 9.34
C GLN A 146 -30.32 25.01 9.65
N SER A 147 -30.56 26.28 9.33
CA SER A 147 -29.63 27.41 9.55
C SER A 147 -29.90 28.20 10.84
N GLN A 148 -30.84 27.77 11.69
CA GLN A 148 -31.07 28.31 13.04
C GLN A 148 -30.17 27.63 14.06
#